data_AF-A0A7S0QV09-F1
#
_entry.id   AF-A0A7S0QV09-F1
#
_cell.length_a   1.000
_cell.length_b   1.000
_cell.length_c   1.000
_cell.angle_alpha   90.00
_cell.angle_beta   90.00
_cell.angle_gamma   90.00
#
_symmetry.space_group_name_H-M   'P 1'
#
loop_
_entity.id
_entity.type
_entity.pdbx_description
1 polymer ?
#
loop_
_entity_poly.entity_id
_entity_poly.type
_entity_poly.pdbx_seq_one_letter_code
_entity_poly.pdbx_strand_id
1 'polypeptide(L)'
;YVTYPLDMLADGGYPCPTINLTKLVIKTTPRVDAGGGCTPWVVVEEDGCVVYDGAKQGSFVRMERGQAELAFPLDLQLQGDVRIVFYEHGPKQDVRLCFLWFHTGFLDSDTVVFPKPQVDTACHDRQCKVFSDNFAVVVVAAGVPGRDSAERAASMRRILPPSPGLLERSRRMRAGYDRREDDPAQTMRSGALGPSRPTCRPPAPTPPPP
;
A
#
# COMPACT_ATOMS: atom_id res chain seq x y z
N TYR A 1 0.03 3.45 -7.80
CA TYR A 1 -0.09 4.63 -8.68
C TYR A 1 0.49 4.46 -10.08
N VAL A 2 1.65 3.84 -10.31
CA VAL A 2 2.22 3.75 -11.69
C VAL A 2 1.35 2.95 -12.67
N THR A 3 0.55 2.00 -12.17
CA THR A 3 -0.39 1.21 -13.00
C THR A 3 -1.63 2.00 -13.43
N TYR A 4 -2.11 2.94 -12.62
CA TYR A 4 -3.36 3.67 -12.87
C TYR A 4 -3.34 4.48 -14.17
N PRO A 5 -2.26 5.20 -14.54
CA PRO A 5 -2.18 5.87 -15.83
C PRO A 5 -2.32 4.94 -17.04
N LEU A 6 -1.85 3.69 -16.95
CA LEU A 6 -1.98 2.72 -18.04
C LEU A 6 -3.44 2.24 -18.21
N ASP A 7 -4.16 2.14 -17.10
CA ASP A 7 -5.61 1.91 -17.07
C ASP A 7 -6.35 3.10 -17.67
N MET A 8 -6.03 4.31 -17.20
CA MET A 8 -6.65 5.55 -17.67
C MET A 8 -6.50 5.78 -19.18
N LEU A 9 -5.29 5.52 -19.71
CA LEU A 9 -5.02 5.67 -21.14
C LEU A 9 -5.73 4.62 -21.99
N ALA A 10 -6.00 3.43 -21.45
CA ALA A 10 -6.80 2.44 -22.13
C ALA A 10 -8.27 2.87 -22.17
N ASP A 11 -8.82 3.33 -21.06
CA ASP A 11 -10.27 3.55 -20.98
C ASP A 11 -10.71 4.97 -21.42
N GLY A 12 -9.76 5.87 -21.72
CA GLY A 12 -10.04 7.28 -22.07
C GLY A 12 -10.47 8.14 -20.86
N GLY A 13 -10.29 7.60 -19.67
CA GLY A 13 -10.78 8.16 -18.41
C GLY A 13 -10.58 7.17 -17.27
N TYR A 14 -11.14 7.46 -16.12
CA TYR A 14 -11.17 6.53 -15.00
C TYR A 14 -12.54 6.54 -14.34
N PRO A 15 -13.03 5.39 -13.85
CA PRO A 15 -14.19 5.35 -12.99
C PRO A 15 -13.88 6.08 -11.68
N CYS A 16 -14.87 6.77 -11.14
CA CYS A 16 -14.76 7.44 -9.86
C CYS A 16 -16.04 7.17 -9.06
N PRO A 17 -16.28 5.91 -8.66
CA PRO A 17 -17.47 5.55 -7.92
C PRO A 17 -17.39 6.09 -6.49
N THR A 18 -18.54 6.43 -5.94
CA THR A 18 -18.67 6.64 -4.50
C THR A 18 -18.72 5.28 -3.82
N ILE A 19 -17.84 5.05 -2.86
CA ILE A 19 -17.83 3.86 -2.01
C ILE A 19 -18.21 4.24 -0.59
N ASN A 20 -18.64 3.29 0.23
CA ASN A 20 -18.72 3.48 1.68
C ASN A 20 -17.56 2.76 2.37
N LEU A 21 -16.62 3.49 2.95
CA LEU A 21 -15.55 2.92 3.76
C LEU A 21 -16.09 2.52 5.13
N THR A 22 -16.22 1.22 5.34
CA THR A 22 -16.87 0.65 6.54
C THR A 22 -15.88 0.28 7.64
N LYS A 23 -14.64 -0.08 7.27
CA LYS A 23 -13.66 -0.55 8.24
C LYS A 23 -12.24 -0.46 7.69
N LEU A 24 -11.32 -0.10 8.57
CA LEU A 24 -9.88 -0.26 8.38
C LEU A 24 -9.34 -1.29 9.36
N VAL A 25 -8.39 -2.11 8.94
CA VAL A 25 -7.76 -3.11 9.81
C VAL A 25 -6.24 -3.03 9.67
N ILE A 26 -5.54 -2.89 10.80
CA ILE A 26 -4.10 -3.11 10.87
C ILE A 26 -3.87 -4.59 11.18
N LYS A 27 -3.07 -5.28 10.34
CA LYS A 27 -2.65 -6.67 10.57
C LYS A 27 -1.27 -6.69 11.23
N THR A 28 -1.18 -7.41 12.34
CA THR A 28 -0.05 -7.50 13.28
C THR A 28 0.31 -6.19 13.97
N THR A 29 0.67 -6.25 15.24
CA THR A 29 1.02 -5.06 16.04
C THR A 29 2.37 -4.44 15.61
N PRO A 30 2.39 -3.17 15.19
CA PRO A 30 3.63 -2.39 15.12
C PRO A 30 4.34 -2.30 16.48
N ARG A 31 5.66 -2.54 16.50
CA ARG A 31 6.49 -2.47 17.71
C ARG A 31 7.00 -1.05 17.92
N VAL A 32 6.20 -0.20 18.57
CA VAL A 32 6.47 1.24 18.68
C VAL A 32 6.94 1.62 20.07
N ASP A 33 6.28 1.11 21.10
CA ASP A 33 6.65 1.36 22.49
C ASP A 33 7.62 0.31 23.07
N ALA A 34 8.06 0.53 24.31
CA ALA A 34 8.97 -0.36 25.02
C ALA A 34 8.37 -1.76 25.29
N GLY A 35 7.04 -1.88 25.37
CA GLY A 35 6.32 -3.14 25.49
C GLY A 35 6.18 -3.89 24.16
N GLY A 36 6.53 -3.26 23.04
CA GLY A 36 6.35 -3.79 21.69
C GLY A 36 4.91 -3.71 21.18
N GLY A 37 4.10 -2.82 21.75
CA GLY A 37 2.77 -2.48 21.26
C GLY A 37 2.70 -1.08 20.65
N CYS A 38 1.48 -0.63 20.38
CA CYS A 38 1.18 0.72 19.90
C CYS A 38 -0.26 1.12 20.32
N THR A 39 -0.58 2.42 20.30
CA THR A 39 -1.92 2.99 20.52
C THR A 39 -2.33 3.77 19.28
N PRO A 40 -2.64 3.08 18.18
CA PRO A 40 -2.89 3.74 16.91
C PRO A 40 -4.23 4.46 16.86
N TRP A 41 -4.26 5.54 16.08
CA TRP A 41 -5.47 6.20 15.62
C TRP A 41 -5.32 6.60 14.15
N VAL A 42 -6.42 6.98 13.49
CA VAL A 42 -6.46 7.15 12.03
C VAL A 42 -7.02 8.50 11.59
N VAL A 43 -6.43 9.05 10.54
CA VAL A 43 -6.95 10.17 9.74
C VAL A 43 -7.28 9.65 8.34
N VAL A 44 -8.42 10.06 7.80
CA VAL A 44 -8.80 9.82 6.40
C VAL A 44 -8.91 11.16 5.70
N GLU A 45 -8.19 11.29 4.58
CA GLU A 45 -8.25 12.44 3.68
C GLU A 45 -8.85 12.02 2.34
N GLU A 46 -9.74 12.84 1.79
CA GLU A 46 -10.28 12.74 0.43
C GLU A 46 -9.85 13.98 -0.35
N ASP A 47 -9.20 13.79 -1.50
CA ASP A 47 -8.69 14.88 -2.35
C ASP A 47 -7.85 15.92 -1.58
N GLY A 48 -7.12 15.46 -0.55
CA GLY A 48 -6.27 16.29 0.32
C GLY A 48 -7.02 17.01 1.44
N CYS A 49 -8.33 16.83 1.59
CA CYS A 49 -9.13 17.35 2.68
C CYS A 49 -9.37 16.27 3.74
N VAL A 50 -9.14 16.60 5.01
CA VAL A 50 -9.45 15.69 6.14
C VAL A 50 -10.96 15.52 6.27
N VAL A 51 -11.46 14.31 6.03
CA VAL A 51 -12.88 13.95 6.17
C VAL A 51 -13.16 13.15 7.45
N TYR A 52 -12.13 12.54 8.02
CA TYR A 52 -12.21 11.87 9.32
C TYR A 52 -10.92 12.05 10.12
N ASP A 53 -11.08 12.27 11.42
CA ASP A 53 -10.01 12.51 12.37
C ASP A 53 -10.32 11.75 13.67
N GLY A 54 -9.70 10.57 13.82
CA GLY A 54 -9.95 9.68 14.95
C GLY A 54 -9.58 10.29 16.30
N ALA A 55 -8.58 11.19 16.36
CA ALA A 55 -8.23 11.86 17.59
C ALA A 55 -9.37 12.75 18.09
N LYS A 56 -10.07 13.46 17.19
CA LYS A 56 -11.27 14.26 17.54
C LYS A 56 -12.45 13.40 17.99
N GLN A 57 -12.51 12.15 17.54
CA GLN A 57 -13.52 11.18 17.99
C GLN A 57 -13.12 10.47 19.29
N GLY A 58 -11.92 10.73 19.83
CA GLY A 58 -11.38 10.01 20.98
C GLY A 58 -11.10 8.52 20.69
N SER A 59 -10.93 8.14 19.41
CA SER A 59 -10.79 6.76 18.98
C SER A 59 -9.33 6.28 19.08
N PHE A 60 -8.79 6.28 20.29
CA PHE A 60 -7.48 5.71 20.58
C PHE A 60 -7.68 4.28 21.08
N VAL A 61 -7.17 3.31 20.33
CA VAL A 61 -7.31 1.91 20.73
C VAL A 61 -5.93 1.30 20.90
N ARG A 62 -5.67 0.80 22.10
CA ARG A 62 -4.43 0.10 22.41
C ARG A 62 -4.37 -1.22 21.65
N MET A 63 -3.27 -1.45 20.93
CA MET A 63 -2.92 -2.71 20.29
C MET A 63 -1.77 -3.36 21.05
N GLU A 64 -2.05 -4.48 21.70
CA GLU A 64 -1.04 -5.16 22.53
C GLU A 64 -0.02 -5.92 21.70
N ARG A 65 1.16 -6.16 22.26
CA ARG A 65 2.22 -6.93 21.60
C ARG A 65 1.69 -8.30 21.19
N GLY A 66 1.83 -8.64 19.91
CA GLY A 66 1.41 -9.94 19.37
C GLY A 66 -0.07 -10.05 19.03
N GLN A 67 -0.86 -8.98 19.23
CA GLN A 67 -2.22 -8.92 18.73
C GLN A 67 -2.25 -9.08 17.20
N ALA A 68 -3.13 -9.97 16.73
CA ALA A 68 -3.17 -10.34 15.31
C ALA A 68 -3.71 -9.22 14.43
N GLU A 69 -4.68 -8.45 14.93
CA GLU A 69 -5.29 -7.35 14.21
C GLU A 69 -5.96 -6.33 15.13
N LEU A 70 -6.11 -5.11 14.61
CA LEU A 70 -6.92 -4.07 15.22
C LEU A 70 -7.80 -3.43 14.13
N ALA A 71 -9.10 -3.33 14.40
CA ALA A 71 -10.08 -2.78 13.48
C ALA A 71 -10.56 -1.39 13.93
N PHE A 72 -10.71 -0.49 12.96
CA PHE A 72 -11.32 0.82 13.10
C PHE A 72 -12.63 0.80 12.31
N PRO A 73 -13.80 0.63 12.96
CA PRO A 73 -15.08 0.76 12.29
C PRO A 73 -15.31 2.21 11.87
N LEU A 74 -15.78 2.40 10.65
CA LEU A 74 -16.02 3.70 10.02
C LEU A 74 -17.35 3.65 9.26
N ASP A 75 -17.86 4.82 8.89
CA ASP A 75 -19.01 4.97 7.98
C ASP A 75 -18.80 6.27 7.19
N LEU A 76 -17.99 6.18 6.13
CA LEU A 76 -17.54 7.33 5.36
C LEU A 76 -17.80 7.09 3.87
N GLN A 77 -18.63 7.95 3.27
CA GLN A 77 -18.76 7.99 1.81
C GLN A 77 -17.53 8.67 1.21
N LEU A 78 -16.84 7.98 0.31
CA LEU A 78 -15.61 8.43 -0.31
C LEU A 78 -15.65 8.30 -1.83
N GLN A 79 -15.00 9.20 -2.54
CA GLN A 79 -14.87 9.25 -3.99
C GLN A 79 -13.52 9.86 -4.38
N GLY A 80 -12.89 9.35 -5.43
CA GLY A 80 -11.60 9.89 -5.90
C GLY A 80 -10.38 9.36 -5.15
N ASP A 81 -9.41 10.25 -4.90
CA ASP A 81 -8.14 9.94 -4.25
C ASP A 81 -8.29 9.99 -2.73
N VAL A 82 -7.99 8.87 -2.08
CA VAL A 82 -8.12 8.70 -0.64
C VAL A 82 -6.75 8.41 -0.04
N ARG A 83 -6.44 9.12 1.04
CA ARG A 83 -5.27 8.87 1.88
C ARG A 83 -5.71 8.42 3.26
N ILE A 84 -5.09 7.35 3.73
CA ILE A 84 -5.26 6.87 5.10
C ILE A 84 -3.93 7.04 5.82
N VAL A 85 -3.96 7.70 6.99
CA VAL A 85 -2.77 7.93 7.81
C VAL A 85 -3.01 7.38 9.21
N PHE A 86 -2.12 6.49 9.65
CA PHE A 86 -2.12 5.98 11.03
C PHE A 86 -1.07 6.72 11.85
N TYR A 87 -1.43 7.06 13.08
CA TYR A 87 -0.57 7.73 14.06
C TYR A 87 -0.50 6.90 15.33
N GLU A 88 0.61 6.97 16.03
CA GLU A 88 0.77 6.50 17.41
C GLU A 88 0.41 7.64 18.35
N HIS A 89 -0.50 7.38 19.29
CA HIS A 89 -0.75 8.30 20.37
C HIS A 89 0.39 8.28 21.40
N GLY A 90 1.03 9.42 21.61
CA GLY A 90 2.19 9.55 22.50
C GLY A 90 1.99 10.58 23.60
N PRO A 91 2.74 10.50 24.72
CA PRO A 91 2.57 11.40 25.87
C PRO A 91 2.97 12.86 25.59
N LYS A 92 3.81 13.10 24.58
CA LYS A 92 4.28 14.45 24.20
C LYS A 92 3.69 14.92 22.89
N GLN A 93 3.67 14.03 21.91
CA GLN A 93 3.17 14.29 20.58
C GLN A 93 2.85 12.96 19.93
N ASP A 94 1.90 13.00 19.02
CA ASP A 94 1.58 11.86 18.18
C ASP A 94 2.61 11.73 17.06
N VAL A 95 2.95 10.50 16.70
CA VAL A 95 3.96 10.21 15.68
C VAL A 95 3.31 9.41 14.57
N ARG A 96 3.49 9.83 13.32
CA ARG A 96 2.97 9.09 12.17
C ARG A 96 3.62 7.69 12.11
N LEU A 97 2.79 6.65 12.07
CA LEU A 97 3.21 5.26 11.93
C LEU A 97 3.45 4.90 10.47
N CYS A 98 2.39 4.97 9.67
CA CYS A 98 2.40 4.63 8.27
C CYS A 98 1.22 5.29 7.56
N PHE A 99 1.23 5.29 6.23
CA PHE A 99 0.10 5.76 5.45
C PHE A 99 0.02 4.99 4.14
N LEU A 100 -1.11 5.12 3.45
CA LEU A 100 -1.26 4.64 2.09
C LEU A 100 -2.19 5.56 1.33
N TRP A 101 -2.07 5.49 0.01
CA TRP A 101 -2.93 6.17 -0.93
C TRP A 101 -3.61 5.13 -1.83
N PHE A 102 -4.89 5.32 -2.09
CA PHE A 102 -5.60 4.58 -3.12
C PHE A 102 -6.62 5.49 -3.79
N HIS A 103 -7.12 5.06 -4.94
CA HIS A 103 -8.18 5.78 -5.63
C HIS A 103 -9.37 4.82 -5.79
N THR A 104 -10.56 5.27 -5.37
CA THR A 104 -11.81 4.49 -5.31
C THR A 104 -12.14 3.76 -6.63
N GLY A 105 -11.86 4.40 -7.75
CA GLY A 105 -12.00 3.85 -9.11
C GLY A 105 -11.19 2.59 -9.42
N PHE A 106 -10.13 2.31 -8.66
CA PHE A 106 -9.26 1.17 -8.92
C PHE A 106 -9.48 0.03 -7.93
N LEU A 107 -10.43 0.17 -7.01
CA LEU A 107 -10.88 -0.95 -6.21
C LEU A 107 -11.64 -1.94 -7.10
N ASP A 108 -11.42 -3.22 -6.85
CA ASP A 108 -12.03 -4.33 -7.57
C ASP A 108 -12.73 -5.34 -6.65
N SER A 109 -12.65 -5.11 -5.35
CA SER A 109 -13.20 -5.93 -4.29
C SER A 109 -13.61 -5.04 -3.12
N ASP A 110 -14.66 -5.44 -2.40
CA ASP A 110 -15.09 -4.82 -1.14
C ASP A 110 -14.02 -4.93 -0.04
N THR A 111 -13.07 -5.86 -0.19
CA THR A 111 -11.93 -6.01 0.72
C THR A 111 -10.62 -5.99 -0.06
N VAL A 112 -9.77 -5.02 0.24
CA VAL A 112 -8.45 -4.85 -0.38
C VAL A 112 -7.37 -4.91 0.69
N VAL A 113 -6.36 -5.74 0.46
CA VAL A 113 -5.23 -5.93 1.37
C VAL A 113 -4.01 -5.24 0.78
N PHE A 114 -3.48 -4.26 1.50
CA PHE A 114 -2.23 -3.57 1.20
C PHE A 114 -1.12 -4.21 2.03
N PRO A 115 -0.31 -5.13 1.46
CA PRO A 115 0.81 -5.72 2.17
C PRO A 115 1.89 -4.67 2.47
N LYS A 116 2.75 -4.94 3.44
CA LYS A 116 3.83 -4.03 3.88
C LYS A 116 4.59 -3.32 2.76
N PRO A 117 5.00 -3.94 1.63
CA PRO A 117 5.71 -3.25 0.56
C PRO A 117 4.90 -2.13 -0.12
N GLN A 118 3.57 -2.15 -0.01
CA GLN A 118 2.65 -1.16 -0.58
C GLN A 118 2.23 -0.07 0.43
N VAL A 119 2.61 -0.21 1.70
CA VAL A 119 2.27 0.77 2.75
C VAL A 119 3.46 1.68 2.99
N ASP A 120 3.29 2.98 2.76
CA ASP A 120 4.35 3.97 2.94
C ASP A 120 4.85 4.02 4.39
N THR A 121 6.14 4.33 4.57
CA THR A 121 6.89 4.15 5.83
C THR A 121 7.17 2.68 6.17
N ALA A 122 6.15 1.81 6.15
CA ALA A 122 6.33 0.39 6.47
C ALA A 122 7.17 -0.35 5.41
N CYS A 123 7.04 0.01 4.13
CA CYS A 123 7.81 -0.54 3.01
C CYS A 123 9.32 -0.28 3.13
N HIS A 124 9.72 0.75 3.90
CA HIS A 124 11.12 1.08 4.14
C HIS A 124 11.72 0.34 5.35
N ASP A 125 10.90 -0.29 6.19
CA ASP A 125 11.35 -1.11 7.32
C ASP A 125 11.77 -2.52 6.90
N ARG A 126 12.84 -2.60 6.08
CA ARG A 126 13.33 -3.87 5.51
C ARG A 126 13.87 -4.85 6.56
N GLN A 127 14.26 -4.35 7.73
CA GLN A 127 14.74 -5.18 8.84
C GLN A 127 13.61 -5.63 9.76
N CYS A 128 12.37 -5.27 9.42
CA CYS A 128 11.18 -5.55 10.21
C CYS A 128 11.35 -5.16 11.68
N LYS A 129 11.94 -4.00 11.98
CA LYS A 129 12.14 -3.55 13.36
C LYS A 129 10.82 -3.13 14.00
N VAL A 130 10.04 -2.33 13.28
CA VAL A 130 8.75 -1.79 13.73
C VAL A 130 7.61 -2.64 13.18
N PHE A 131 7.61 -2.92 11.88
CA PHE A 131 6.56 -3.65 11.19
C PHE A 131 7.01 -5.07 10.91
N SER A 132 6.19 -6.05 11.28
CA SER A 132 6.42 -7.47 10.97
C SER A 132 6.53 -7.71 9.45
N ASP A 133 7.04 -8.86 9.03
CA ASP A 133 7.11 -9.20 7.60
C ASP A 133 5.72 -9.40 6.98
N ASN A 134 4.76 -9.92 7.77
CA ASN A 134 3.37 -10.12 7.39
C ASN A 134 2.46 -8.93 7.75
N PHE A 135 3.03 -7.75 7.99
CA PHE A 135 2.26 -6.53 8.22
C PHE A 135 1.43 -6.17 6.99
N ALA A 136 0.19 -5.76 7.21
CA ALA A 136 -0.69 -5.29 6.15
C ALA A 136 -1.73 -4.32 6.70
N VAL A 137 -2.28 -3.49 5.82
CA VAL A 137 -3.48 -2.70 6.08
C VAL A 137 -4.59 -3.25 5.21
N VAL A 138 -5.76 -3.54 5.79
CA VAL A 138 -6.94 -3.97 5.05
C VAL A 138 -7.94 -2.83 5.02
N VAL A 139 -8.40 -2.51 3.81
CA VAL A 139 -9.48 -1.58 3.56
C VAL A 139 -10.73 -2.38 3.25
N VAL A 140 -11.80 -2.15 3.99
CA VAL A 140 -13.11 -2.78 3.75
C VAL A 140 -14.12 -1.70 3.40
N ALA A 141 -14.64 -1.77 2.18
CA ALA A 141 -15.61 -0.85 1.63
C ALA A 141 -16.83 -1.59 1.11
N ALA A 142 -17.97 -0.91 1.05
CA ALA A 142 -19.18 -1.37 0.39
C ALA A 142 -19.46 -0.51 -0.84
N GLY A 143 -20.24 -1.05 -1.78
CA GLY A 143 -20.60 -0.34 -3.01
C GLY A 143 -19.42 -0.21 -3.99
N VAL A 144 -18.42 -1.10 -3.91
CA VAL A 144 -17.35 -1.14 -4.91
C VAL A 144 -17.92 -1.74 -6.20
N PRO A 145 -18.05 -0.97 -7.29
CA PRO A 145 -18.58 -1.52 -8.53
C PRO A 145 -17.58 -2.54 -9.10
N GLY A 146 -18.08 -3.73 -9.39
CA GLY A 146 -17.29 -4.78 -10.04
C GLY A 146 -16.64 -4.27 -11.34
N ARG A 147 -15.48 -4.81 -11.70
CA ARG A 147 -14.67 -4.36 -12.86
C ARG A 147 -15.46 -4.27 -14.17
N ASP A 148 -16.45 -5.13 -14.36
CA ASP A 148 -17.25 -5.20 -15.59
C ASP A 148 -18.67 -4.59 -15.44
N SER A 149 -18.93 -3.88 -14.35
CA SER A 149 -20.27 -3.34 -14.09
C SER A 149 -20.60 -2.11 -14.93
N ALA A 150 -21.86 -2.00 -15.36
CA ALA A 150 -22.39 -0.80 -16.01
C ALA A 150 -22.26 0.45 -15.11
N GLU A 151 -22.31 0.28 -13.79
CA GLU A 151 -22.09 1.34 -12.80
C GLU A 151 -20.68 1.92 -12.87
N ARG A 152 -19.66 1.09 -13.08
CA ARG A 152 -18.27 1.55 -13.29
C ARG A 152 -18.18 2.42 -14.53
N ALA A 153 -18.83 2.02 -15.63
CA ALA A 153 -18.90 2.82 -16.85
C ALA A 153 -19.69 4.13 -16.64
N ALA A 154 -20.76 4.12 -15.85
CA ALA A 154 -21.55 5.31 -15.53
C ALA A 154 -20.77 6.33 -14.68
N SER A 155 -19.85 5.86 -13.82
CA SER A 155 -18.99 6.69 -12.98
C SER A 155 -17.72 7.22 -13.67
N MET A 156 -17.58 6.99 -14.99
CA MET A 156 -16.35 7.29 -15.73
C MET A 156 -16.14 8.79 -15.94
N ARG A 157 -15.08 9.33 -15.34
CA ARG A 157 -14.55 10.66 -15.65
C ARG A 157 -13.68 10.58 -16.89
N ARG A 158 -14.19 11.07 -18.02
CA ARG A 158 -13.44 11.14 -19.29
C ARG A 158 -12.43 12.28 -19.26
N ILE A 159 -11.18 11.98 -19.60
CA ILE A 159 -10.12 13.00 -19.69
C ILE A 159 -9.76 13.27 -21.15
N LEU A 160 -9.81 12.23 -22.00
CA LEU A 160 -9.50 12.32 -23.42
C LEU A 160 -10.57 11.60 -24.24
N PRO A 161 -10.84 12.02 -25.48
CA PRO A 161 -11.56 11.17 -26.41
C PRO A 161 -10.75 9.88 -26.63
N PRO A 162 -11.39 8.69 -26.67
CA PRO A 162 -10.68 7.43 -26.84
C PRO A 162 -9.89 7.45 -28.15
N SER A 163 -8.57 7.29 -28.06
CA SER A 163 -7.69 7.15 -29.22
C SER A 163 -7.42 5.66 -29.47
N PRO A 164 -7.89 5.09 -30.59
CA PRO A 164 -7.71 3.66 -30.89
C PRO A 164 -6.25 3.20 -30.83
N GLY A 165 -5.30 4.06 -31.22
CA GLY A 165 -3.87 3.75 -31.19
C GLY A 165 -3.25 3.68 -29.79
N LEU A 166 -3.75 4.46 -28.82
CA LEU A 166 -3.27 4.41 -27.43
C LEU A 166 -3.79 3.19 -26.69
N LEU A 167 -5.05 2.83 -26.93
CA LEU A 167 -5.71 1.62 -26.45
C LEU A 167 -4.91 0.37 -26.80
N GLU A 168 -4.54 0.23 -28.08
CA GLU A 168 -3.81 -0.93 -28.56
C GLU A 168 -2.39 -1.00 -27.98
N ARG A 169 -1.74 0.16 -27.80
CA ARG A 169 -0.42 0.25 -27.17
C ARG A 169 -0.44 -0.12 -25.69
N SER A 170 -1.48 0.31 -24.95
CA SER A 170 -1.67 -0.05 -23.53
C SER A 170 -1.92 -1.55 -23.38
N ARG A 171 -2.80 -2.14 -24.21
CA ARG A 171 -3.06 -3.59 -24.22
C ARG A 171 -1.79 -4.41 -24.48
N ARG A 172 -0.94 -3.98 -25.42
CA ARG A 172 0.36 -4.64 -25.68
C ARG A 172 1.32 -4.56 -24.50
N MET A 173 1.36 -3.43 -23.78
CA MET A 173 2.22 -3.30 -22.60
C MET A 173 1.76 -4.22 -21.45
N ARG A 174 0.45 -4.35 -21.21
CA ARG A 174 -0.08 -5.27 -20.18
C ARG A 174 0.22 -6.73 -20.49
N ALA A 175 -0.03 -7.16 -21.72
CA ALA A 175 0.28 -8.52 -22.16
C ALA A 175 1.77 -8.88 -22.02
N GLY A 176 2.66 -7.88 -22.05
CA GLY A 176 4.08 -8.04 -21.79
C GLY A 176 4.46 -8.07 -20.30
N TYR A 177 3.64 -7.50 -19.42
CA TYR A 177 3.85 -7.48 -17.97
C TYR A 177 3.36 -8.77 -17.32
N ASP A 178 2.12 -9.21 -17.63
CA ASP A 178 1.54 -10.44 -17.06
C ASP A 178 2.37 -11.69 -17.39
N ARG A 179 3.02 -11.72 -18.56
CA ARG A 179 3.91 -12.83 -18.94
C ARG A 179 5.19 -12.94 -18.12
N ARG A 180 5.55 -11.94 -17.31
CA ARG A 180 6.78 -11.96 -16.51
C ARG A 180 6.59 -12.52 -15.10
N GLU A 181 5.36 -12.66 -14.61
CA GLU A 181 5.10 -13.14 -13.24
C GLU A 181 4.79 -14.65 -13.16
N ASP A 182 4.53 -15.32 -14.29
CA ASP A 182 4.11 -16.75 -14.30
C ASP A 182 5.18 -17.77 -14.74
N ASP A 183 6.45 -17.38 -14.93
CA ASP A 183 7.53 -18.35 -15.23
C ASP A 183 8.53 -18.50 -14.06
N PRO A 184 8.20 -19.31 -13.03
CA PRO A 184 9.14 -19.64 -11.96
C PRO A 184 10.35 -20.46 -12.45
N ALA A 185 10.40 -20.89 -13.72
CA ALA A 185 11.51 -21.66 -14.28
C ALA A 185 12.66 -20.78 -14.83
N GLN A 186 12.47 -19.47 -15.03
CA GLN A 186 13.53 -18.61 -15.57
C GLN A 186 14.57 -18.13 -14.55
N THR A 187 14.34 -18.25 -13.24
CA THR A 187 15.31 -17.80 -12.23
C THR A 187 16.45 -18.81 -11.97
N MET A 188 16.41 -20.02 -12.52
CA MET A 188 17.41 -21.08 -12.24
C MET A 188 18.43 -21.35 -13.37
N ARG A 189 18.39 -20.63 -14.50
CA ARG A 189 19.28 -20.92 -15.67
C ARG A 189 20.19 -19.77 -16.09
N SER A 190 20.72 -19.01 -15.13
CA SER A 190 21.88 -18.14 -15.39
C SER A 190 22.99 -18.36 -14.36
N GLY A 191 23.37 -19.64 -14.17
CA GLY A 191 24.66 -20.03 -13.60
C GLY A 191 25.75 -20.01 -14.67
N ALA A 192 26.00 -18.86 -15.28
CA ALA A 192 27.17 -18.66 -16.13
C ALA A 192 28.32 -18.16 -15.24
N LEU A 193 29.43 -18.91 -15.28
CA LEU A 193 30.70 -18.65 -14.64
C LEU A 193 31.14 -17.19 -14.86
N GLY A 194 30.94 -16.34 -13.87
CA GLY A 194 31.57 -15.02 -13.81
C GLY A 194 33.06 -15.14 -13.46
N PRO A 195 33.90 -14.22 -13.94
CA PRO A 195 35.33 -14.24 -13.67
C PRO A 195 35.61 -14.11 -12.16
N SER A 196 36.49 -14.97 -11.67
CA SER A 196 36.98 -15.04 -10.30
C SER A 196 37.38 -13.66 -9.79
N ARG A 197 36.70 -13.17 -8.75
CA ARG A 197 37.11 -11.95 -8.04
C ARG A 197 38.47 -12.20 -7.37
N PRO A 198 39.39 -11.23 -7.40
CA PRO A 198 40.60 -11.30 -6.60
C PRO A 198 40.22 -11.27 -5.12
N THR A 199 40.66 -12.29 -4.39
CA THR A 199 40.51 -12.37 -2.94
C THR A 199 41.35 -11.27 -2.30
N CYS A 200 40.70 -10.24 -1.73
CA CYS A 200 41.36 -9.29 -0.85
C CYS A 200 41.88 -10.04 0.38
N ARG A 201 43.20 -10.17 0.46
CA ARG A 201 43.92 -10.68 1.62
C ARG A 201 43.71 -9.71 2.79
N PRO A 202 43.33 -10.17 4.00
CA PRO A 202 43.24 -9.28 5.15
C PRO A 202 44.63 -8.70 5.49
N PRO A 203 44.70 -7.44 5.95
CA PRO A 203 45.96 -6.83 6.36
C PRO A 203 46.54 -7.57 7.57
N ALA A 204 47.88 -7.70 7.58
CA ALA A 204 48.62 -8.31 8.68
C ALA A 204 48.46 -7.51 9.98
N PRO A 205 48.43 -8.18 11.15
CA PRO A 205 48.36 -7.50 12.44
C PRO A 205 49.63 -6.65 12.66
N THR A 206 49.42 -5.38 13.02
CA THR A 206 50.49 -4.46 13.42
C THR A 206 51.10 -4.91 14.76
N PRO A 207 52.44 -4.97 14.87
CA PRO A 207 53.09 -5.29 16.14
C PRO A 207 52.91 -4.14 17.16
N PRO A 208 52.93 -4.46 18.46
CA PRO A 208 52.79 -3.47 19.51
C PRO A 208 54.02 -2.54 19.59
N PRO A 209 53.83 -1.28 20.04
CA PRO A 209 54.91 -0.31 20.19
C PRO A 209 55.90 -0.69 21.32
N PRO A 210 57.14 -0.16 21.25
CA PRO A 210 58.20 -0.40 22.23
C PRO A 210 57.91 0.20 23.61
#